data_AF-A0AAP3BCJ7-F1
#
_entry.id   AF-A0AAP3BCJ7-F1
#
_cell.length_a   1.000
_cell.length_b   1.000
_cell.length_c   1.000
_cell.angle_alpha   90.00
_cell.angle_beta   90.00
_cell.angle_gamma   90.00
#
_symmetry.space_group_name_H-M   'P 1'
#
loop_
_entity.id
_entity.type
_entity.pdbx_description
1 polymer ?
#
loop_
_entity_poly.entity_id
_entity_poly.type
_entity_poly.pdbx_seq_one_letter_code
_entity_poly.pdbx_strand_id
1 'polypeptide(L)'
;MLKFIKKIFFFHSTLKCYFEGKKELFKGLAIDKLEKEWKQYPVSHLDFNGNNFTRPGVLEQTLKSFVERQEVIYGKDEYSVTLGDRFLRVK
;
A
#
# COMPACT_ATOMS: atom_id res chain seq x y z
N MET A 1 18.18 18.54 -2.46
CA MET A 1 17.92 17.08 -2.57
C MET A 1 17.27 16.50 -1.31
N LEU A 2 17.90 16.56 -0.13
CA LEU A 2 17.39 15.94 1.12
C LEU A 2 16.01 16.49 1.59
N LYS A 3 15.76 17.79 1.43
CA LYS A 3 14.47 18.42 1.78
C LYS A 3 13.30 17.95 0.89
N PHE A 4 13.57 17.52 -0.34
CA PHE A 4 12.56 17.06 -1.30
C PHE A 4 12.17 15.60 -1.02
N ILE A 5 13.17 14.75 -0.73
CA ILE A 5 12.95 13.35 -0.37
C ILE A 5 12.09 13.23 0.91
N LYS A 6 12.40 14.02 1.96
CA LYS A 6 11.56 14.04 3.18
C LYS A 6 10.11 14.46 2.93
N LYS A 7 9.85 15.29 1.92
CA LYS A 7 8.51 15.80 1.59
C LYS A 7 7.63 14.76 0.90
N ILE A 8 8.22 13.88 0.07
CA ILE A 8 7.52 12.76 -0.58
C ILE A 8 7.16 11.67 0.43
N PHE A 9 8.09 11.30 1.31
CA PHE A 9 7.82 10.31 2.37
C PHE A 9 6.68 10.75 3.30
N PHE A 10 6.62 12.04 3.62
CA PHE A 10 5.55 12.60 4.45
C PHE A 10 4.16 12.50 3.79
N PHE A 11 4.07 12.73 2.48
CA PHE A 11 2.79 12.66 1.78
C PHE A 11 2.24 11.24 1.71
N HIS A 12 3.10 10.26 1.36
CA HIS A 12 2.66 8.87 1.30
C HIS A 12 2.23 8.34 2.67
N SER A 13 3.00 8.65 3.73
CA SER A 13 2.62 8.23 5.09
C SER A 13 1.35 8.93 5.59
N THR A 14 1.13 10.18 5.19
CA THR A 14 -0.10 10.92 5.50
C THR A 14 -1.31 10.27 4.84
N LEU A 15 -1.24 9.94 3.54
CA LEU A 15 -2.32 9.23 2.85
C LEU A 15 -2.58 7.86 3.46
N LYS A 16 -1.52 7.10 3.80
CA LYS A 16 -1.66 5.82 4.49
C LYS A 16 -2.43 5.99 5.80
N CYS A 17 -2.02 6.91 6.66
CA CYS A 17 -2.71 7.17 7.93
C CYS A 17 -4.16 7.61 7.75
N TYR A 18 -4.44 8.36 6.69
CA TYR A 18 -5.79 8.79 6.33
C TYR A 18 -6.68 7.60 5.97
N PHE A 19 -6.24 6.74 5.05
CA PHE A 19 -7.00 5.55 4.64
C PHE A 19 -7.09 4.49 5.73
N GLU A 20 -6.12 4.40 6.64
CA GLU A 20 -6.20 3.57 7.85
C GLU A 20 -7.15 4.15 8.92
N GLY A 21 -7.73 5.34 8.69
CA GLY A 21 -8.68 5.98 9.60
C GLY A 21 -8.07 6.52 10.89
N LYS A 22 -6.76 6.85 10.90
CA LYS A 22 -6.05 7.38 12.08
C LYS A 22 -6.38 8.85 12.37
N LYS A 23 -7.66 9.16 12.60
CA LYS A 23 -8.22 10.50 12.78
C LYS A 23 -7.44 11.38 13.76
N GLU A 24 -6.99 10.79 14.86
CA GLU A 24 -6.26 11.49 15.93
C GLU A 24 -5.00 12.22 15.42
N LEU A 25 -4.35 11.71 14.38
CA LEU A 25 -3.16 12.32 13.77
C LEU A 25 -3.48 13.59 12.97
N PHE A 26 -4.76 13.83 12.66
CA PHE A 26 -5.21 14.93 11.83
C PHE A 26 -5.92 16.04 12.62
N LYS A 27 -6.06 15.89 13.95
CA LYS A 27 -6.73 16.88 14.81
C LYS A 27 -6.17 18.28 14.59
N GLY A 28 -7.08 19.24 14.38
CA GLY A 28 -6.73 20.65 14.16
C GLY A 28 -6.27 21.00 12.73
N LEU A 29 -6.13 20.01 11.84
CA LEU A 29 -5.93 20.26 10.41
C LEU A 29 -7.28 20.54 9.72
N ALA A 30 -7.24 21.16 8.54
CA ALA A 30 -8.46 21.44 7.76
C ALA A 30 -9.29 20.17 7.49
N ILE A 31 -8.65 19.03 7.24
CA ILE A 31 -9.32 17.75 6.96
C ILE A 31 -10.15 17.23 8.14
N ASP A 32 -9.77 17.53 9.39
CA ASP A 32 -10.54 17.14 10.59
C ASP A 32 -11.94 17.77 10.60
N LYS A 33 -12.07 18.97 10.02
CA LYS A 33 -13.35 19.66 9.88
C LYS A 33 -14.12 19.21 8.63
N LEU A 34 -13.43 18.83 7.57
CA LEU A 34 -14.03 18.51 6.27
C LEU A 34 -14.46 17.04 6.16
N GLU A 35 -13.65 16.11 6.64
CA GLU A 35 -13.92 14.68 6.58
C GLU A 35 -14.88 14.24 7.69
N LYS A 36 -15.94 13.51 7.33
CA LYS A 36 -17.04 13.16 8.22
C LYS A 36 -17.16 11.68 8.49
N GLU A 37 -16.79 10.83 7.53
CA GLU A 37 -17.04 9.40 7.59
C GLU A 37 -15.82 8.63 8.09
N TRP A 38 -14.59 9.14 7.87
CA TRP A 38 -13.34 8.52 8.32
C TRP A 38 -13.28 7.01 8.04
N LYS A 39 -13.70 6.64 6.82
CA LYS A 39 -13.76 5.23 6.39
C LYS A 39 -12.37 4.61 6.41
N GLN A 40 -12.30 3.40 6.95
CA GLN A 40 -11.10 2.60 6.95
C GLN A 40 -11.05 1.72 5.70
N TYR A 41 -9.89 1.73 5.06
CA TYR A 41 -9.59 0.92 3.90
C TYR A 41 -8.32 0.12 4.16
N PRO A 42 -8.22 -1.11 3.63
CA PRO A 42 -6.94 -1.81 3.58
C PRO A 42 -5.93 -0.98 2.76
N VAL A 43 -4.70 -0.89 3.24
CA VAL A 43 -3.63 -0.13 2.59
C VAL A 43 -2.40 -1.01 2.44
N SER A 44 -2.10 -1.36 1.21
CA SER A 44 -0.91 -2.14 0.86
C SER A 44 0.15 -1.24 0.23
N HIS A 45 1.40 -1.39 0.67
CA HIS A 45 2.53 -0.66 0.08
C HIS A 45 3.30 -1.57 -0.88
N LEU A 46 3.33 -1.19 -2.14
CA LEU A 46 4.16 -1.81 -3.16
C LEU A 46 5.19 -0.80 -3.64
N ASP A 47 6.46 -1.12 -3.44
CA ASP A 47 7.58 -0.34 -3.98
C ASP A 47 8.52 -1.23 -4.80
N PHE A 48 9.13 -0.61 -5.79
CA PHE A 48 10.10 -1.23 -6.69
C PHE A 48 11.51 -0.71 -6.38
N ASN A 49 11.78 -0.33 -5.13
CA ASN A 49 13.14 0.04 -4.74
C ASN A 49 13.91 -1.21 -4.29
N GLY A 50 15.25 -1.13 -4.33
CA GLY A 50 16.12 -2.17 -3.75
C GLY A 50 16.35 -3.42 -4.60
N ASN A 51 15.84 -3.47 -5.84
CA ASN A 51 16.06 -4.59 -6.76
C ASN A 51 16.49 -4.11 -8.15
N ASN A 52 17.22 -4.95 -8.88
CA ASN A 52 17.55 -4.71 -10.29
C ASN A 52 16.55 -5.42 -11.21
N PHE A 53 15.58 -4.67 -11.72
CA PHE A 53 14.51 -5.17 -12.59
C PHE A 53 14.92 -5.37 -14.06
N THR A 54 16.16 -5.06 -14.44
CA THR A 54 16.65 -5.42 -15.78
C THR A 54 16.99 -6.91 -15.87
N ARG A 55 17.11 -7.60 -14.74
CA ARG A 55 17.32 -9.05 -14.69
C ARG A 55 15.98 -9.78 -14.88
N PRO A 56 15.90 -10.74 -15.82
CA PRO A 56 14.69 -11.54 -16.01
C PRO A 56 14.25 -12.22 -14.70
N GLY A 57 12.94 -12.27 -14.46
CA GLY A 57 12.35 -12.96 -13.31
C GLY A 57 12.29 -12.16 -12.00
N VAL A 58 13.03 -11.04 -11.89
CA VAL A 58 13.05 -10.24 -10.64
C VAL A 58 11.73 -9.53 -10.39
N LEU A 59 11.08 -9.04 -11.44
CA LEU A 59 9.77 -8.41 -11.34
C LEU A 59 8.71 -9.41 -10.88
N GLU A 60 8.67 -10.58 -11.51
CA GLU A 60 7.74 -11.66 -11.21
C GLU A 60 7.91 -12.16 -9.77
N GLN A 61 9.15 -12.34 -9.32
CA GLN A 61 9.45 -12.73 -7.95
C GLN A 61 8.99 -11.66 -6.94
N THR A 62 9.24 -10.38 -7.23
CA THR A 62 8.85 -9.26 -6.37
C THR A 62 7.33 -9.18 -6.22
N LEU A 63 6.59 -9.27 -7.34
CA LEU A 63 5.13 -9.27 -7.35
C LEU A 63 4.56 -10.50 -6.63
N LYS A 64 5.14 -11.69 -6.85
CA LYS A 64 4.76 -12.91 -6.14
C LYS A 64 4.92 -12.77 -4.62
N SER A 65 6.06 -12.29 -4.15
CA SER A 65 6.29 -12.05 -2.72
C SER A 65 5.40 -10.94 -2.15
N PHE A 66 5.02 -9.94 -2.94
CA PHE A 66 4.03 -8.96 -2.52
C PHE A 66 2.66 -9.62 -2.30
N VAL A 67 2.13 -10.33 -3.30
CA VAL A 67 0.83 -11.01 -3.23
C VAL A 67 0.78 -12.01 -2.08
N GLU A 68 1.80 -12.86 -1.92
CA GLU A 68 1.87 -13.85 -0.84
C GLU A 68 1.80 -13.20 0.55
N ARG A 69 2.45 -12.05 0.75
CA ARG A 69 2.35 -11.31 2.02
C ARG A 69 0.95 -10.77 2.27
N GLN A 70 0.26 -10.33 1.22
CA GLN A 70 -1.11 -9.85 1.38
C GLN A 70 -2.09 -11.00 1.62
N GLU A 71 -1.92 -12.13 0.96
CA GLU A 71 -2.73 -13.34 1.17
C GLU A 71 -2.62 -13.87 2.61
N VAL A 72 -1.46 -13.69 3.27
CA VAL A 72 -1.32 -14.01 4.70
C VAL A 72 -2.20 -13.13 5.57
N ILE A 73 -2.43 -11.87 5.19
CA ILE A 73 -3.21 -10.89 5.97
C ILE A 73 -4.71 -11.02 5.67
N TYR A 74 -5.05 -11.18 4.39
CA TYR A 74 -6.44 -11.05 3.89
C TYR A 74 -7.05 -12.36 3.40
N GLY A 75 -6.27 -13.43 3.37
CA GLY A 75 -6.67 -14.72 2.81
C GLY A 75 -6.42 -14.81 1.31
N LYS A 76 -6.46 -16.05 0.80
CA LYS A 76 -6.31 -16.36 -0.62
C LYS A 76 -7.62 -16.93 -1.16
N ASP A 77 -8.05 -16.46 -2.33
CA ASP A 77 -9.14 -17.07 -3.08
C ASP A 77 -8.67 -18.41 -3.68
N GLU A 78 -9.35 -19.50 -3.33
CA GLU A 78 -9.02 -20.87 -3.73
C GLU A 78 -9.05 -21.08 -5.26
N TYR A 79 -9.84 -20.28 -5.98
CA TYR A 79 -9.96 -20.36 -7.44
C TYR A 79 -8.92 -19.50 -8.18
N SER A 80 -8.13 -18.71 -7.46
CA SER A 80 -7.10 -17.86 -8.06
C SER A 80 -5.78 -18.61 -8.24
N VAL A 81 -5.51 -18.99 -9.50
CA VAL A 81 -4.37 -19.83 -9.85
C VAL A 81 -3.17 -18.99 -10.29
N THR A 82 -3.37 -18.04 -11.21
CA THR A 82 -2.26 -17.22 -11.72
C THR A 82 -1.90 -16.08 -10.77
N LEU A 83 -0.68 -15.55 -10.91
CA LEU A 83 -0.26 -14.38 -10.12
C LEU A 83 -1.17 -13.16 -10.38
N GLY A 84 -1.62 -12.98 -11.63
CA GLY A 84 -2.54 -11.90 -11.99
C GLY A 84 -3.91 -12.05 -11.34
N ASP A 85 -4.49 -13.27 -11.36
CA ASP A 85 -5.76 -13.55 -10.70
C ASP A 85 -5.69 -13.28 -9.20
N ARG A 86 -4.61 -13.73 -8.57
CA ARG A 86 -4.37 -13.52 -7.13
C ARG A 86 -4.23 -12.04 -6.81
N PHE A 87 -3.46 -11.29 -7.61
CA PHE A 87 -3.27 -9.85 -7.41
C PHE A 87 -4.59 -9.05 -7.49
N LEU A 88 -5.51 -9.44 -8.38
CA LEU A 88 -6.82 -8.78 -8.51
C LEU A 88 -7.73 -8.98 -7.29
N ARG A 89 -7.55 -10.06 -6.54
CA ARG A 89 -8.51 -10.49 -5.48
C ARG A 89 -8.03 -10.26 -4.07
N VAL A 90 -6.73 -10.04 -3.88
CA VAL A 90 -6.19 -9.53 -2.64
C VAL A 90 -6.84 -8.17 -2.34
N LYS A 91 -7.39 -8.02 -1.13
CA LYS A 91 -8.10 -6.81 -0.69
C LYS A 91 -7.29 -5.98 0.29
#